data_AF-A0A8I1DRQ3-F1
#
_entry.id   AF-A0A8I1DRQ3-F1
#
_cell.length_a   1.000
_cell.length_b   1.000
_cell.length_c   1.000
_cell.angle_alpha   90.00
_cell.angle_beta   90.00
_cell.angle_gamma   90.00
#
_symmetry.space_group_name_H-M   'P 1'
#
loop_
_entity.id
_entity.type
_entity.pdbx_description
1 polymer ?
#
loop_
_entity_poly.entity_id
_entity_poly.type
_entity_poly.pdbx_seq_one_letter_code
_entity_poly.pdbx_strand_id
1 'polypeptide(L)'
;MRIFLASIILALILMCSLFAYLWIDRAISLGYANQSLSQSNTSLQSLERLLGNSWRGMSKQVLLEKLREEAGAQSDMLIYVEDEGGVVWFGEIRFNIENGRLVNVGH
;
A
#
# COMPACT_ATOMS: atom_id res chain seq x y z
N MET A 1 -46.77 0.15 35.68
CA MET A 1 -46.62 0.59 34.28
C MET A 1 -45.52 1.66 34.08
N ARG A 2 -45.52 2.77 34.84
CA ARG A 2 -44.50 3.86 34.69
C ARG A 2 -43.05 3.43 34.96
N ILE A 3 -42.81 2.63 36.01
CA ILE A 3 -41.46 2.15 36.36
C ILE A 3 -40.90 1.20 35.28
N PHE A 4 -41.76 0.33 34.73
CA PHE A 4 -41.40 -0.58 33.65
C PHE A 4 -41.04 0.17 32.35
N LEU A 5 -41.78 1.23 32.02
CA LEU A 5 -41.46 2.11 30.90
C LEU A 5 -40.12 2.83 31.13
N ALA A 6 -39.87 3.33 32.34
CA ALA A 6 -38.63 3.99 32.69
C ALA A 6 -37.41 3.03 32.58
N SER A 7 -37.55 1.77 33.00
CA SER A 7 -36.47 0.78 32.86
C SER A 7 -36.18 0.44 31.40
N ILE A 8 -37.19 0.36 30.54
CA ILE A 8 -37.01 0.12 29.10
C ILE A 8 -36.28 1.29 28.46
N ILE A 9 -36.69 2.53 28.76
CA ILE A 9 -36.04 3.74 28.26
C ILE A 9 -34.57 3.78 28.70
N LEU A 10 -34.29 3.47 29.97
CA LEU A 10 -32.92 3.42 30.49
C LEU A 10 -32.07 2.36 29.75
N ALA A 11 -32.62 1.15 29.54
CA ALA A 11 -31.93 0.09 28.82
C ALA A 11 -31.63 0.49 27.37
N LEU A 12 -32.58 1.14 26.69
CA LEU A 12 -32.39 1.68 25.33
C LEU A 12 -31.30 2.74 25.29
N ILE A 13 -31.26 3.67 26.25
CA ILE A 13 -30.23 4.71 26.32
C ILE A 13 -28.85 4.08 26.50
N LEU A 14 -28.73 3.10 27.40
CA LEU A 14 -27.46 2.39 27.62
C LEU A 14 -27.03 1.62 26.37
N MET A 15 -27.96 0.94 25.70
CA MET A 15 -27.67 0.22 24.46
C MET A 15 -27.23 1.16 23.35
N CYS A 16 -27.92 2.29 23.16
CA CYS A 16 -27.52 3.31 22.19
C CYS A 16 -26.14 3.90 22.51
N SER A 17 -25.85 4.15 23.79
CA SER A 17 -24.56 4.68 24.23
C SER A 17 -23.43 3.70 23.95
N LEU A 18 -23.64 2.41 24.23
CA LEU A 18 -22.68 1.35 23.91
C LEU A 18 -22.44 1.23 22.40
N PHE A 19 -23.51 1.29 21.60
CA PHE A 19 -23.40 1.20 20.15
C PHE A 19 -22.66 2.40 19.56
N ALA A 20 -22.95 3.61 20.05
CA ALA A 20 -22.25 4.82 19.66
C ALA A 20 -20.76 4.75 20.01
N TYR A 21 -20.42 4.28 21.22
CA TYR A 21 -19.03 4.11 21.65
C TYR A 21 -18.26 3.13 20.75
N LEU A 22 -18.82 1.93 20.51
CA LEU A 22 -18.20 0.93 19.63
C LEU A 22 -18.05 1.44 18.19
N TRP A 23 -19.00 2.23 17.72
CA TRP A 23 -18.94 2.78 16.38
C TRP A 23 -17.84 3.84 16.24
N ILE A 24 -17.69 4.72 17.24
CA ILE A 24 -16.62 5.71 17.29
C ILE A 24 -15.25 5.02 17.34
N ASP A 25 -15.08 4.05 18.23
CA ASP A 25 -13.81 3.32 18.39
C ASP A 25 -13.38 2.63 17.08
N ARG A 26 -14.32 1.96 16.42
CA ARG A 26 -14.08 1.33 15.12
C ARG A 26 -13.79 2.35 14.02
N ALA A 27 -14.48 3.49 14.01
CA ALA A 27 -14.24 4.56 13.03
C ALA A 27 -12.85 5.17 13.19
N ILE A 28 -12.41 5.40 14.43
CA ILE A 28 -11.06 5.91 14.73
C ILE A 28 -10.00 4.89 14.31
N SER A 29 -10.16 3.63 14.70
CA SER A 29 -9.24 2.55 14.33
C SER A 29 -9.10 2.39 12.81
N LEU A 30 -10.23 2.45 12.09
CA LEU A 30 -10.24 2.42 10.62
C LEU A 30 -9.57 3.68 10.03
N GLY A 31 -9.78 4.84 10.63
CA GLY A 31 -9.13 6.09 10.25
C GLY A 31 -7.60 5.99 10.33
N TYR A 32 -7.07 5.49 11.45
CA TYR A 32 -5.63 5.30 11.62
C TYR A 32 -5.06 4.25 10.65
N ALA A 33 -5.74 3.13 10.46
CA ALA A 33 -5.32 2.09 9.51
C ALA A 33 -5.28 2.62 8.07
N ASN A 34 -6.29 3.40 7.67
CA ASN A 34 -6.30 4.03 6.35
C ASN A 34 -5.21 5.09 6.23
N GLN A 35 -4.97 5.87 7.28
CA GLN A 35 -3.91 6.88 7.27
C GLN A 35 -2.53 6.25 7.12
N SER A 36 -2.24 5.17 7.86
CA SER A 36 -0.95 4.46 7.75
C SER A 36 -0.75 3.86 6.36
N LEU A 37 -1.78 3.20 5.80
CA LEU A 37 -1.76 2.69 4.43
C LEU A 37 -1.55 3.81 3.40
N SER A 38 -2.28 4.93 3.55
CA SER A 38 -2.16 6.07 2.63
C SER A 38 -0.78 6.72 2.67
N GLN A 39 -0.19 6.83 3.87
CA GLN A 39 1.15 7.40 4.05
C GLN A 39 2.24 6.48 3.49
N SER A 40 2.11 5.18 3.72
CA SER A 40 3.01 4.17 3.14
C SER A 40 2.95 4.22 1.61
N ASN A 41 1.74 4.20 1.04
CA ASN A 41 1.55 4.28 -0.41
C ASN A 41 2.09 5.58 -1.01
N THR A 42 1.87 6.72 -0.35
CA THR A 42 2.40 8.02 -0.81
C THR A 42 3.93 8.02 -0.79
N SER A 43 4.54 7.42 0.23
CA SER A 43 5.99 7.32 0.36
C SER A 43 6.58 6.41 -0.71
N LEU A 44 5.96 5.25 -0.96
CA LEU A 44 6.33 4.34 -2.04
C LEU A 44 6.23 5.03 -3.40
N GLN A 45 5.11 5.69 -3.71
CA GLN A 45 4.95 6.43 -4.97
C GLN A 45 5.99 7.54 -5.13
N SER A 46 6.37 8.22 -4.04
CA SER A 46 7.43 9.22 -4.09
C SER A 46 8.79 8.57 -4.41
N LEU A 47 9.06 7.39 -3.86
CA LEU A 47 10.29 6.64 -4.13
C LEU A 47 10.32 6.10 -5.56
N GLU A 48 9.22 5.52 -6.03
CA GLU A 48 9.05 5.09 -7.43
C GLU A 48 9.29 6.25 -8.39
N ARG A 49 8.72 7.43 -8.12
CA ARG A 49 8.93 8.61 -8.95
C ARG A 49 10.38 9.09 -8.92
N LEU A 50 11.02 9.06 -7.75
CA LEU A 50 12.44 9.43 -7.61
C LEU A 50 13.35 8.47 -8.37
N LEU A 51 13.10 7.16 -8.26
CA LEU A 51 13.84 6.12 -8.97
C LEU A 51 13.60 6.20 -10.48
N GLY A 52 12.35 6.34 -10.90
CA GLY A 52 11.99 6.50 -12.31
C GLY A 52 12.61 7.74 -12.94
N ASN A 53 12.74 8.85 -12.20
CA ASN A 53 13.43 10.04 -12.68
C ASN A 53 14.95 9.85 -12.76
N SER A 54 15.56 9.20 -11.77
CA SER A 54 17.02 9.01 -11.74
C SER A 54 17.50 7.98 -12.77
N TRP A 55 16.68 6.98 -13.08
CA TRP A 55 17.00 5.90 -14.03
C TRP A 55 16.32 6.07 -15.39
N ARG A 56 15.64 7.20 -15.63
CA ARG A 56 14.96 7.47 -16.90
C ARG A 56 15.93 7.32 -18.08
N GLY A 57 15.52 6.56 -19.08
CA GLY A 57 16.30 6.32 -20.30
C GLY A 57 17.36 5.22 -20.18
N MET A 58 17.50 4.59 -19.01
CA MET A 58 18.33 3.40 -18.80
C MET A 58 17.89 2.27 -19.74
N SER A 59 18.83 1.56 -20.35
CA SER A 59 18.50 0.44 -21.23
C SER A 59 17.96 -0.75 -20.42
N LYS A 60 17.04 -1.49 -21.02
CA LYS A 60 16.43 -2.68 -20.40
C LYS A 60 17.48 -3.70 -19.93
N GLN A 61 18.54 -3.90 -20.71
CA GLN A 61 19.61 -4.85 -20.39
C GLN A 61 20.34 -4.46 -19.09
N VAL A 62 20.73 -3.18 -18.97
CA VAL A 62 21.40 -2.66 -17.77
C VAL A 62 20.48 -2.69 -16.56
N LEU A 63 19.19 -2.41 -16.75
CA LEU A 63 18.19 -2.52 -15.70
C LEU A 63 18.10 -3.97 -15.18
N LEU A 64 17.94 -4.95 -16.07
CA LEU A 64 17.83 -6.36 -15.70
C LEU A 64 19.07 -6.88 -14.98
N GLU A 65 20.26 -6.46 -15.41
CA GLU A 65 21.52 -6.81 -14.76
C GLU A 65 21.55 -6.31 -13.31
N LYS A 66 21.25 -5.01 -13.10
CA LYS A 66 21.17 -4.41 -11.77
C LYS A 66 20.15 -5.08 -10.86
N LEU A 67 18.94 -5.34 -11.38
CA LEU A 67 17.87 -5.96 -10.60
C LEU A 67 18.23 -7.41 -10.21
N ARG A 68 18.88 -8.16 -11.11
CA ARG A 68 19.31 -9.54 -10.80
C ARG A 68 20.46 -9.58 -9.80
N GLU A 69 21.39 -8.63 -9.90
CA GLU A 69 22.47 -8.48 -8.92
C GLU A 69 21.90 -8.20 -7.53
N GLU A 70 20.93 -7.28 -7.42
CA GLU A 70 20.29 -6.94 -6.15
C GLU A 70 19.47 -8.12 -5.58
N ALA A 71 18.70 -8.82 -6.43
CA ALA A 71 17.98 -10.03 -6.02
C ALA A 71 18.92 -11.13 -5.54
N GLY A 72 20.10 -11.27 -6.15
CA GLY A 72 21.13 -12.22 -5.74
C GLY A 72 21.84 -11.84 -4.44
N ALA A 73 22.00 -10.53 -4.18
CA ALA A 73 22.59 -10.01 -2.95
C ALA A 73 21.65 -10.16 -1.74
N GLN A 74 20.33 -10.07 -1.95
CA GLN A 74 19.31 -10.20 -0.91
C GLN A 74 18.76 -11.63 -0.82
N SER A 75 19.64 -12.61 -0.57
CA SER A 75 19.28 -14.04 -0.54
C SER A 75 18.20 -14.44 0.49
N ASP A 76 17.91 -13.56 1.45
CA ASP A 76 16.90 -13.78 2.51
C ASP A 76 15.49 -13.29 2.12
N MET A 77 15.38 -12.44 1.09
CA MET A 77 14.10 -12.05 0.49
C MET A 77 13.94 -12.78 -0.85
N LEU A 78 12.84 -13.52 -1.01
CA LEU A 78 12.47 -14.16 -2.28
C LEU A 78 11.99 -13.10 -3.27
N ILE A 79 12.90 -12.27 -3.78
CA ILE A 79 12.63 -11.27 -4.81
C ILE A 79 12.97 -11.87 -6.17
N TYR A 80 11.96 -11.93 -7.05
CA TYR A 80 12.12 -12.43 -8.41
C TYR A 80 12.10 -11.28 -9.42
N VAL A 81 12.91 -11.44 -10.46
CA VAL A 81 12.92 -10.55 -11.62
C VAL A 81 12.18 -11.20 -12.76
N GLU A 82 11.03 -10.64 -13.14
CA GLU A 82 10.22 -11.13 -14.26
C GLU A 82 10.22 -10.12 -15.40
N ASP A 83 10.30 -10.60 -16.64
CA ASP A 83 10.34 -9.76 -17.84
C ASP A 83 9.17 -10.12 -18.76
N GLU A 84 8.19 -9.21 -18.83
CA GLU A 84 7.00 -9.30 -19.67
C GLU A 84 7.11 -8.40 -20.91
N GLY A 85 8.32 -8.28 -21.47
CA GLY A 85 8.58 -7.56 -22.72
C GLY A 85 8.61 -6.04 -22.56
N GLY A 86 7.45 -5.44 -22.29
CA GLY A 86 7.27 -4.00 -22.05
C GLY A 86 7.28 -3.60 -20.57
N VAL A 87 7.29 -4.59 -19.68
CA VAL A 87 7.32 -4.39 -18.23
C VAL A 87 8.35 -5.34 -17.63
N VAL A 88 9.16 -4.83 -16.71
CA VAL A 88 10.04 -5.63 -15.87
C VAL A 88 9.54 -5.52 -14.43
N TRP A 89 9.38 -6.65 -13.75
CA TRP A 89 8.97 -6.73 -12.36
C TRP A 89 10.17 -7.06 -11.47
N PHE A 90 10.24 -6.40 -10.31
CA PHE A 90 11.15 -6.72 -9.22
C PHE A 90 10.33 -6.85 -7.94
N GLY A 91 9.97 -8.08 -7.57
CA GLY A 91 8.93 -8.31 -6.56
C GLY A 91 7.61 -7.65 -6.99
N GLU A 92 7.08 -6.75 -6.15
CA GLU A 92 5.85 -6.00 -6.45
C GLU A 92 6.09 -4.69 -7.22
N ILE A 93 7.35 -4.30 -7.45
CA ILE A 93 7.68 -3.04 -8.11
C ILE A 93 7.73 -3.22 -9.63
N ARG A 94 6.98 -2.37 -10.33
CA ARG A 94 6.86 -2.36 -11.78
C ARG A 94 7.82 -1.37 -12.43
N PHE A 95 8.53 -1.79 -13.47
CA PHE A 95 9.38 -0.95 -14.31
C PHE A 95 8.84 -0.96 -15.74
N ASN A 96 8.43 0.20 -16.25
CA ASN A 96 7.84 0.28 -17.59
C ASN A 96 8.91 0.62 -18.64
N ILE A 97 8.98 -0.21 -19.67
CA ILE A 97 9.96 -0.12 -20.73
C ILE A 97 9.26 0.24 -22.04
N GLU A 98 9.72 1.31 -22.68
CA GLU A 98 9.32 1.66 -24.03
C GLU A 98 10.57 1.81 -24.90
N ASN A 99 10.53 1.28 -26.13
CA ASN A 99 11.65 1.32 -27.07
C ASN A 99 12.99 0.83 -26.46
N GLY A 100 12.90 -0.19 -25.58
CA GLY A 100 14.06 -0.78 -24.91
C GLY A 100 14.66 0.06 -23.78
N ARG A 101 13.99 1.13 -23.35
CA ARG A 101 14.45 2.05 -22.29
C ARG A 101 13.41 2.24 -21.20
N LEU A 102 13.87 2.47 -19.97
CA LEU A 102 13.01 2.79 -18.83
C LEU A 102 12.35 4.17 -19.00
N VAL A 103 11.03 4.21 -18.90
CA VAL A 103 10.25 5.45 -18.98
C VAL A 103 9.82 5.93 -17.59
N ASN A 104 9.26 5.03 -16.79
CA ASN A 104 8.86 5.26 -15.40
C ASN A 104 8.90 3.97 -14.57
N VAL A 105 8.79 4.13 -13.26
CA VAL A 105 8.68 3.07 -12.26
C VAL A 105 7.37 3.28 -11.51
N GLY A 106 6.69 2.20 -11.14
CA GLY A 106 5.37 2.22 -10.52
C GLY A 106 4.23 2.21 -11.54
N HIS A 107 3.02 2.46 -11.01
CA HIS A 107 1.80 2.63 -11.80
C HIS A 107 1.73 3.97 -12.54
#